data_AF-A0A915NVA7-F1
#
_entry.id   AF-A0A915NVA7-F1
#
_cell.length_a   1.000
_cell.length_b   1.000
_cell.length_c   1.000
_cell.angle_alpha   90.00
_cell.angle_beta   90.00
_cell.angle_gamma   90.00
#
_symmetry.space_group_name_H-M   'P 1'
#
loop_
_entity.id
_entity.type
_entity.pdbx_description
1 polymer ?
#
loop_
_entity_poly.entity_id
_entity_poly.type
_entity_poly.pdbx_seq_one_letter_code
_entity_poly.pdbx_strand_id
1 'polypeptide(L)'
;LGKLPPGEGRTWEPQNKSLLNKKKEIGKSLNKKVVAAVLPVKNKNGPGEMGAAVFLTGKEAVQGTADMKKWFMNVAASDKISLDRSLPDVRIKECKTKIYDLNKLPKTSVVIIFTDEAWSPLLRTVHSVINRTPDKLLEEVLLVDDFSQRDDLHQNLDNYIKRFNGKVHIYRLKERNGLIRAKLNGAKLARGEVVVFLDSHCEANIGWLEPMLERIKEKRTAIVCPSIDNINAETMAYTSGGEINSIGTFFWSLHFRWDPIPERIRKTLKSAADPIPSPTMAGGLLAANREYFLQVGGYDPGMDIWGGENLEISFRKSF
;
A
#
# COMPACT_ATOMS: atom_id res chain seq x y z
N LEU A 1 25.23 14.61 85.37
CA LEU A 1 24.76 13.24 85.07
C LEU A 1 23.23 13.22 85.14
N GLY A 2 22.55 13.22 83.99
CA GLY A 2 21.08 13.20 83.92
C GLY A 2 20.62 13.29 82.46
N LYS A 3 19.95 12.24 81.98
CA LYS A 3 19.66 11.91 80.58
C LYS A 3 18.55 12.80 79.98
N LEU A 4 18.69 13.17 78.70
CA LEU A 4 17.62 13.69 77.84
C LEU A 4 17.02 12.54 77.00
N PRO A 5 15.69 12.52 76.75
CA PRO A 5 15.00 11.46 76.02
C PRO A 5 15.13 11.58 74.48
N PRO A 6 14.94 10.49 73.73
CA PRO A 6 15.09 10.47 72.27
C PRO A 6 13.90 11.14 71.55
N GLY A 7 14.21 12.00 70.58
CA GLY A 7 13.24 12.70 69.75
C GLY A 7 12.61 11.81 68.67
N GLU A 8 11.30 11.93 68.53
CA GLU A 8 10.48 11.31 67.48
C GLU A 8 10.82 11.88 66.09
N GLY A 9 11.02 10.99 65.13
CA GLY A 9 11.24 11.32 63.73
C GLY A 9 9.97 11.81 63.05
N ARG A 10 9.98 13.06 62.58
CA ARG A 10 9.03 13.54 61.57
C ARG A 10 9.56 13.25 60.18
N THR A 11 8.97 12.26 59.52
CA THR A 11 9.18 11.97 58.10
C THR A 11 8.54 13.05 57.23
N TRP A 12 9.30 13.58 56.30
CA TRP A 12 8.87 14.49 55.24
C TRP A 12 7.98 13.73 54.25
N GLU A 13 6.68 14.03 54.16
CA GLU A 13 5.83 13.55 53.07
C GLU A 13 6.02 14.43 51.82
N PRO A 14 6.42 13.90 50.65
CA PRO A 14 6.46 14.72 49.46
C PRO A 14 5.06 14.87 48.86
N GLN A 15 4.64 16.12 48.64
CA GLN A 15 3.46 16.56 47.88
C GLN A 15 3.51 16.17 46.37
N ASN A 16 3.93 14.95 46.02
CA ASN A 16 4.19 14.55 44.64
C ASN A 16 3.11 13.67 44.01
N LYS A 17 2.03 13.31 44.71
CA LYS A 17 0.97 12.46 44.12
C LYS A 17 0.14 13.18 43.04
N SER A 18 -0.08 14.50 43.13
CA SER A 18 -0.88 15.23 42.12
C SER A 18 -0.12 15.48 40.81
N LEU A 19 1.20 15.72 40.88
CA LEU A 19 2.07 15.85 39.70
C LEU A 19 2.32 14.51 39.01
N LEU A 20 2.40 13.41 39.77
CA LEU A 20 2.49 12.05 39.22
C LEU A 20 1.21 11.62 38.50
N ASN A 21 0.03 12.00 39.00
CA ASN A 21 -1.24 11.73 38.32
C ASN A 21 -1.44 12.62 37.09
N LYS A 22 -1.07 13.90 37.12
CA LYS A 22 -1.03 14.74 35.90
C LYS A 22 -0.03 14.23 34.87
N LYS A 23 1.17 13.77 35.27
CA LYS A 23 2.12 13.13 34.34
C LYS A 23 1.62 11.79 33.79
N LYS A 24 0.85 11.01 34.56
CA LYS A 24 0.19 9.78 34.07
C LYS A 24 -0.98 10.06 33.13
N GLU A 25 -1.75 11.12 33.34
CA GLU A 25 -2.81 11.54 32.38
C GLU A 25 -2.23 12.17 31.12
N ILE A 26 -1.21 13.02 31.24
CA ILE A 26 -0.49 13.59 30.09
C ILE A 26 0.22 12.46 29.31
N GLY A 27 0.84 11.50 30.01
CA GLY A 27 1.47 10.31 29.43
C GLY A 27 0.50 9.31 28.80
N LYS A 28 -0.76 9.26 29.24
CA LYS A 28 -1.82 8.45 28.58
C LYS A 28 -2.37 9.12 27.32
N SER A 29 -2.26 10.44 27.17
CA SER A 29 -2.70 11.14 25.95
C SER A 29 -1.66 11.14 24.80
N LEU A 30 -0.39 10.88 25.11
CA LEU A 30 0.72 10.94 24.16
C LEU A 30 0.93 9.65 23.32
N ASN A 31 0.17 8.59 23.58
CA ASN A 31 0.29 7.30 22.87
C ASN A 31 -0.65 7.13 21.65
N LYS A 32 -1.26 8.21 21.12
CA LYS A 32 -2.26 8.13 20.03
C LYS A 32 -1.87 8.84 18.73
N LYS A 33 -0.57 9.05 18.49
CA LYS A 33 -0.07 9.68 17.25
C LYS A 33 1.09 8.84 16.73
N VAL A 34 0.79 7.91 15.83
CA VAL A 34 1.79 6.98 15.27
C VAL A 34 2.25 7.50 13.92
N VAL A 35 3.57 7.66 13.78
CA VAL A 35 4.25 7.81 12.49
C VAL A 35 4.17 6.45 11.79
N ALA A 36 3.74 6.44 10.52
CA ALA A 36 3.49 5.28 9.67
C ALA A 36 4.27 3.99 10.06
N ALA A 37 3.57 2.85 10.08
CA ALA A 37 4.17 1.58 10.47
C ALA A 37 5.30 1.17 9.51
N VAL A 38 6.47 0.87 10.07
CA VAL A 38 7.61 0.31 9.34
C VAL A 38 8.18 -0.82 10.19
N LEU A 39 8.07 -2.05 9.72
CA LEU A 39 8.81 -3.16 10.35
C LEU A 39 10.32 -2.96 10.14
N PRO A 40 11.16 -3.30 11.13
CA PRO A 40 12.60 -3.10 11.05
C PRO A 40 13.22 -3.93 9.91
N VAL A 41 14.03 -3.26 9.08
CA VAL A 41 14.73 -3.85 7.93
C VAL A 41 15.77 -4.87 8.41
N LYS A 42 15.73 -6.09 7.85
CA LYS A 42 16.62 -7.19 8.25
C LYS A 42 18.03 -7.11 7.67
N ASN A 43 18.21 -6.52 6.49
CA ASN A 43 19.53 -6.36 5.86
C ASN A 43 19.66 -4.99 5.20
N LYS A 44 20.52 -4.13 5.76
CA LYS A 44 20.69 -2.73 5.33
C LYS A 44 21.62 -2.54 4.12
N ASN A 45 22.29 -3.58 3.64
CA ASN A 45 23.36 -3.46 2.65
C ASN A 45 23.24 -4.46 1.46
N GLY A 46 22.06 -5.01 1.20
CA GLY A 46 21.83 -5.96 0.10
C GLY A 46 21.63 -5.29 -1.27
N PRO A 47 21.67 -6.05 -2.38
CA PRO A 47 21.29 -5.55 -3.70
C PRO A 47 19.88 -4.93 -3.69
N GLY A 48 19.75 -3.76 -4.31
CA GLY A 48 18.47 -3.05 -4.45
C GLY A 48 17.92 -2.41 -3.18
N GLU A 49 18.67 -2.46 -2.08
CA GLU A 49 18.31 -1.82 -0.81
C GLU A 49 18.22 -0.30 -0.96
N MET A 50 17.31 0.33 -0.21
CA MET A 50 16.95 1.75 -0.38
C MET A 50 16.55 2.09 -1.82
N GLY A 51 16.02 1.12 -2.57
CA GLY A 51 15.60 1.31 -3.95
C GLY A 51 16.74 1.45 -4.97
N ALA A 52 17.98 1.10 -4.61
CA ALA A 52 19.12 1.22 -5.51
C ALA A 52 18.99 0.35 -6.79
N ALA A 53 19.66 0.75 -7.86
CA ALA A 53 19.73 -0.03 -9.09
C ALA A 53 20.56 -1.31 -8.89
N VAL A 54 20.14 -2.41 -9.50
CA VAL A 54 20.87 -3.67 -9.57
C VAL A 54 21.32 -3.92 -11.00
N PHE A 55 22.64 -3.91 -11.20
CA PHE A 55 23.26 -4.20 -12.49
C PHE A 55 23.82 -5.64 -12.48
N LEU A 56 23.32 -6.47 -13.38
CA LEU A 56 23.79 -7.85 -13.55
C LEU A 56 25.04 -7.88 -14.43
N THR A 57 25.88 -8.92 -14.26
CA THR A 57 27.08 -9.13 -15.08
C THR A 57 27.18 -10.59 -15.54
N GLY A 58 27.98 -10.85 -16.58
CA GLY A 58 28.25 -12.19 -17.08
C GLY A 58 26.96 -12.95 -17.49
N LYS A 59 26.84 -14.20 -17.02
CA LYS A 59 25.68 -15.07 -17.33
C LYS A 59 24.35 -14.50 -16.84
N GLU A 60 24.36 -13.77 -15.73
CA GLU A 60 23.15 -13.19 -15.16
C GLU A 60 22.62 -12.04 -16.02
N ALA A 61 23.50 -11.25 -16.64
CA ALA A 61 23.09 -10.21 -17.58
C ALA A 61 22.41 -10.79 -18.83
N VAL A 62 22.91 -11.93 -19.32
CA VAL A 62 22.28 -12.67 -20.42
C VAL A 62 20.90 -13.17 -20.02
N GLN A 63 20.76 -13.74 -18.82
CA GLN A 63 19.46 -14.16 -18.29
C GLN A 63 18.50 -12.98 -18.13
N GLY A 64 18.93 -11.87 -17.55
CA GLY A 64 18.10 -10.68 -17.38
C GLY A 64 17.59 -10.10 -18.71
N THR A 65 18.43 -10.14 -19.75
CA THR A 65 18.01 -9.75 -21.11
C THR A 65 16.94 -10.69 -21.68
N ALA A 66 17.05 -12.00 -21.41
CA ALA A 66 16.03 -12.98 -21.79
C ALA A 66 14.73 -12.78 -20.99
N ASP A 67 14.85 -12.45 -19.70
CA ASP A 67 13.71 -12.19 -18.82
C ASP A 67 12.87 -11.01 -19.31
N MET A 68 13.48 -9.93 -19.81
CA MET A 68 12.75 -8.79 -20.38
C MET A 68 11.79 -9.19 -21.51
N LYS A 69 12.13 -10.22 -22.31
CA LYS A 69 11.25 -10.70 -23.40
C LYS A 69 10.10 -11.57 -22.89
N LYS A 70 10.31 -12.28 -21.78
CA LYS A 70 9.34 -13.23 -21.22
C LYS A 70 8.40 -12.57 -20.21
N TRP A 71 8.95 -11.74 -19.33
CA TRP A 71 8.28 -11.18 -18.16
C TRP A 71 8.01 -9.68 -18.29
N PHE A 72 8.54 -9.02 -19.33
CA PHE A 72 8.56 -7.55 -19.44
C PHE A 72 9.31 -6.87 -18.28
N MET A 73 10.13 -7.64 -17.54
CA MET A 73 11.01 -7.17 -16.48
C MET A 73 12.19 -8.13 -16.26
N ASN A 74 13.26 -7.61 -15.64
CA ASN A 74 14.46 -8.36 -15.32
C ASN A 74 14.27 -9.15 -14.01
N VAL A 75 13.68 -10.34 -14.14
CA VAL A 75 13.41 -11.23 -13.00
C VAL A 75 14.71 -11.67 -12.31
N ALA A 76 15.80 -11.92 -13.06
CA ALA A 76 17.10 -12.21 -12.48
C ALA A 76 17.64 -11.09 -11.56
N ALA A 77 17.40 -9.82 -11.91
CA ALA A 77 17.72 -8.70 -11.03
C ALA A 77 16.78 -8.67 -9.82
N SER A 78 15.48 -8.88 -10.04
CA SER A 78 14.49 -8.99 -8.96
C SER A 78 14.85 -10.10 -7.97
N ASP A 79 15.26 -11.28 -8.41
CA ASP A 79 15.55 -12.43 -7.54
C ASP A 79 16.75 -12.19 -6.59
N LYS A 80 17.65 -11.26 -6.93
CA LYS A 80 18.75 -10.84 -6.04
C LYS A 80 18.33 -9.88 -4.95
N ILE A 81 17.16 -9.26 -5.09
CA ILE A 81 16.67 -8.23 -4.18
C ILE A 81 15.80 -8.86 -3.12
N SER A 82 16.11 -8.54 -1.85
CA SER A 82 15.33 -8.97 -0.70
C SER A 82 13.83 -8.69 -0.91
N LEU A 83 12.98 -9.66 -0.56
CA LEU A 83 11.54 -9.46 -0.49
C LEU A 83 11.17 -8.40 0.57
N ASP A 84 12.06 -8.18 1.55
CA ASP A 84 11.94 -7.20 2.63
C ASP A 84 12.81 -5.94 2.38
N ARG A 85 13.28 -5.67 1.14
CA ARG A 85 14.14 -4.50 0.87
C ARG A 85 13.48 -3.20 1.34
N SER A 86 14.25 -2.23 1.83
CA SER A 86 13.73 -0.91 2.16
C SER A 86 13.61 0.00 0.94
N LEU A 87 12.79 1.04 1.08
CA LEU A 87 12.62 2.12 0.11
C LEU A 87 12.83 3.47 0.81
N PRO A 88 13.30 4.51 0.09
CA PRO A 88 13.41 5.85 0.64
C PRO A 88 12.01 6.41 0.92
N ASP A 89 11.88 7.20 2.00
CA ASP A 89 10.67 7.98 2.27
C ASP A 89 10.64 9.22 1.37
N VAL A 90 10.02 9.06 0.20
CA VAL A 90 9.94 10.08 -0.86
C VAL A 90 8.74 11.01 -0.71
N ARG A 91 7.96 10.87 0.37
CA ARG A 91 6.84 11.78 0.63
C ARG A 91 7.33 13.21 0.76
N ILE A 92 6.55 14.15 0.24
CA ILE A 92 6.75 15.58 0.46
C ILE A 92 6.65 15.92 1.97
N LYS A 93 7.21 17.07 2.36
CA LYS A 93 7.33 17.47 3.77
C LYS A 93 5.98 17.54 4.47
N GLU A 94 4.96 18.02 3.79
CA GLU A 94 3.59 18.16 4.26
C GLU A 94 2.96 16.80 4.55
N CYS A 95 3.20 15.79 3.70
CA CYS A 95 2.72 14.42 3.94
C CYS A 95 3.39 13.78 5.16
N LYS A 96 4.68 14.09 5.41
CA LYS A 96 5.43 13.57 6.57
C LYS A 96 4.93 14.12 7.90
N THR A 97 4.29 15.28 7.92
CA THR A 97 3.77 15.91 9.15
C THR A 97 2.31 15.59 9.43
N LYS A 98 1.59 14.95 8.50
CA LYS A 98 0.20 14.49 8.71
C LYS A 98 0.18 13.37 9.75
N ILE A 99 -0.78 13.45 10.66
CA ILE A 99 -0.98 12.47 11.73
C ILE A 99 -2.41 11.93 11.62
N TYR A 100 -2.54 10.61 11.59
CA TYR A 100 -3.81 9.91 11.45
C TYR A 100 -4.17 9.18 12.74
N ASP A 101 -5.44 9.24 13.15
CA ASP A 101 -5.94 8.43 14.27
C ASP A 101 -6.34 7.05 13.76
N LEU A 102 -5.42 6.10 13.89
CA LEU A 102 -5.60 4.72 13.40
C LEU A 102 -6.84 4.02 13.97
N ASN A 103 -7.38 4.45 15.11
CA ASN A 103 -8.57 3.82 15.70
C ASN A 103 -9.88 4.30 15.05
N LYS A 104 -9.81 5.37 14.23
CA LYS A 104 -10.96 5.91 13.50
C LYS A 104 -10.92 5.58 12.02
N LEU A 105 -9.84 4.99 11.53
CA LEU A 105 -9.70 4.60 10.14
C LEU A 105 -10.35 3.23 9.89
N PRO A 106 -10.99 3.03 8.74
CA PRO A 106 -11.62 1.77 8.38
C PRO A 106 -10.58 0.66 8.17
N LYS A 107 -10.97 -0.58 8.44
CA LYS A 107 -10.14 -1.75 8.12
C LYS A 107 -10.14 -2.02 6.61
N THR A 108 -9.04 -2.56 6.13
CA THR A 108 -8.75 -2.71 4.69
C THR A 108 -8.40 -4.13 4.30
N SER A 109 -9.03 -4.64 3.25
CA SER A 109 -8.54 -5.80 2.51
C SER A 109 -7.72 -5.34 1.32
N VAL A 110 -6.47 -5.77 1.22
CA VAL A 110 -5.62 -5.52 0.06
C VAL A 110 -5.74 -6.71 -0.89
N VAL A 111 -6.27 -6.47 -2.09
CA VAL A 111 -6.48 -7.47 -3.14
C VAL A 111 -5.37 -7.34 -4.17
N ILE A 112 -4.64 -8.42 -4.39
CA ILE A 112 -3.60 -8.52 -5.43
C ILE A 112 -4.02 -9.63 -6.38
N ILE A 113 -4.21 -9.29 -7.66
CA ILE A 113 -4.56 -10.25 -8.70
C ILE A 113 -3.29 -10.62 -9.44
N PHE A 114 -3.14 -11.90 -9.77
CA PHE A 114 -1.99 -12.39 -10.51
C PHE A 114 -2.38 -13.53 -11.45
N THR A 115 -1.67 -13.61 -12.58
CA THR A 115 -1.70 -14.74 -13.52
C THR A 115 -0.26 -14.98 -13.96
N ASP A 116 0.28 -16.15 -13.65
CA ASP A 116 1.65 -16.56 -14.03
C ASP A 116 2.77 -15.60 -13.61
N GLU A 117 2.52 -14.73 -12.62
CA GLU A 117 3.46 -13.71 -12.14
C GLU A 117 4.80 -14.32 -11.69
N ALA A 118 5.88 -13.56 -11.85
CA ALA A 118 7.17 -13.95 -11.31
C ALA A 118 7.13 -14.01 -9.76
N TRP A 119 7.81 -15.01 -9.19
CA TRP A 119 7.80 -15.28 -7.75
C TRP A 119 8.29 -14.10 -6.91
N SER A 120 9.43 -13.49 -7.27
CA SER A 120 10.01 -12.42 -6.46
C SER A 120 9.24 -11.10 -6.50
N PRO A 121 8.72 -10.60 -7.65
CA PRO A 121 7.80 -9.44 -7.64
C PRO A 121 6.53 -9.69 -6.82
N LEU A 122 5.83 -10.82 -7.06
CA LEU A 122 4.59 -11.16 -6.35
C LEU A 122 4.76 -11.11 -4.83
N LEU A 123 5.77 -11.83 -4.34
CA LEU A 123 6.02 -11.88 -2.90
C LEU A 123 6.58 -10.57 -2.36
N ARG A 124 7.36 -9.81 -3.13
CA ARG A 124 7.83 -8.49 -2.68
C ARG A 124 6.66 -7.52 -2.54
N THR A 125 5.63 -7.61 -3.38
CA THR A 125 4.37 -6.88 -3.19
C THR A 125 3.70 -7.26 -1.88
N VAL A 126 3.49 -8.57 -1.63
CA VAL A 126 2.88 -9.05 -0.38
C VAL A 126 3.68 -8.60 0.85
N HIS A 127 5.00 -8.78 0.83
CA HIS A 127 5.88 -8.36 1.91
C HIS A 127 5.82 -6.84 2.13
N SER A 128 5.83 -6.03 1.07
CA SER A 128 5.75 -4.57 1.20
C SER A 128 4.46 -4.13 1.90
N VAL A 129 3.33 -4.75 1.57
CA VAL A 129 2.03 -4.48 2.21
C VAL A 129 2.07 -4.88 3.68
N ILE A 130 2.52 -6.09 4.00
CA ILE A 130 2.61 -6.58 5.38
C ILE A 130 3.55 -5.71 6.22
N ASN A 131 4.70 -5.33 5.66
CA ASN A 131 5.76 -4.64 6.39
C ASN A 131 5.47 -3.15 6.64
N ARG A 132 4.66 -2.51 5.79
CA ARG A 132 4.45 -1.05 5.78
C ARG A 132 2.99 -0.65 5.99
N THR A 133 2.15 -1.58 6.44
CA THR A 133 0.77 -1.31 6.81
C THR A 133 0.58 -1.53 8.30
N PRO A 134 0.01 -0.57 9.05
CA PRO A 134 -0.31 -0.80 10.45
C PRO A 134 -1.25 -1.99 10.63
N ASP A 135 -0.89 -2.94 11.50
CA ASP A 135 -1.64 -4.20 11.69
C ASP A 135 -3.12 -3.97 12.03
N LYS A 136 -3.43 -2.89 12.75
CA LYS A 136 -4.81 -2.46 13.07
C LYS A 136 -5.67 -2.14 11.85
N LEU A 137 -5.05 -1.69 10.76
CA LEU A 137 -5.74 -1.27 9.53
C LEU A 137 -5.83 -2.40 8.51
N LEU A 138 -4.85 -3.30 8.49
CA LEU A 138 -4.84 -4.42 7.56
C LEU A 138 -5.76 -5.52 8.10
N GLU A 139 -6.89 -5.78 7.44
CA GLU A 139 -7.72 -6.94 7.74
C GLU A 139 -7.09 -8.20 7.15
N GLU A 140 -6.77 -8.15 5.85
CA GLU A 140 -6.16 -9.26 5.12
C GLU A 140 -5.44 -8.79 3.86
N VAL A 141 -4.56 -9.64 3.34
CA VAL A 141 -4.10 -9.59 1.95
C VAL A 141 -4.70 -10.77 1.20
N LEU A 142 -5.58 -10.48 0.24
CA LEU A 142 -6.22 -11.47 -0.61
C LEU A 142 -5.51 -11.56 -1.95
N LEU A 143 -4.81 -12.67 -2.17
CA LEU A 143 -4.24 -13.02 -3.46
C LEU A 143 -5.32 -13.71 -4.30
N VAL A 144 -5.65 -13.14 -5.46
CA VAL A 144 -6.61 -13.72 -6.42
C VAL A 144 -5.81 -14.28 -7.59
N ASP A 145 -5.68 -15.60 -7.63
CA ASP A 145 -5.05 -16.32 -8.73
C ASP A 145 -6.04 -16.46 -9.88
N ASP A 146 -5.80 -15.72 -10.96
CA ASP A 146 -6.60 -15.77 -12.19
C ASP A 146 -6.07 -16.86 -13.13
N PHE A 147 -6.16 -18.10 -12.64
CA PHE A 147 -5.89 -19.33 -13.37
C PHE A 147 -4.44 -19.49 -13.87
N SER A 148 -3.47 -19.23 -12.99
CA SER A 148 -2.05 -19.46 -13.27
C SER A 148 -1.75 -20.93 -13.62
N GLN A 149 -0.85 -21.14 -14.58
CA GLN A 149 -0.42 -22.46 -15.05
C GLN A 149 0.92 -22.89 -14.45
N ARG A 150 1.64 -21.96 -13.81
CA ARG A 150 2.95 -22.25 -13.20
C ARG A 150 2.85 -23.07 -11.92
N ASP A 151 3.59 -24.17 -11.84
CA ASP A 151 3.60 -25.07 -10.66
C ASP A 151 4.04 -24.38 -9.37
N ASP A 152 5.00 -23.44 -9.44
CA ASP A 152 5.49 -22.73 -8.25
C ASP A 152 4.43 -21.80 -7.64
N LEU A 153 3.41 -21.40 -8.39
CA LEU A 153 2.31 -20.58 -7.88
C LEU A 153 1.19 -21.39 -7.21
N HIS A 154 1.30 -22.72 -7.18
CA HIS A 154 0.35 -23.63 -6.53
C HIS A 154 0.82 -23.99 -5.11
N GLN A 155 1.18 -25.24 -4.90
CA GLN A 155 1.48 -25.79 -3.58
C GLN A 155 2.64 -25.06 -2.87
N ASN A 156 3.63 -24.59 -3.63
CA ASN A 156 4.76 -23.83 -3.10
C ASN A 156 4.29 -22.47 -2.53
N LEU A 157 3.45 -21.75 -3.27
CA LEU A 157 2.86 -20.50 -2.80
C LEU A 157 1.95 -20.72 -1.58
N ASP A 158 1.10 -21.75 -1.61
CA ASP A 158 0.23 -22.13 -0.47
C ASP A 158 1.03 -22.40 0.80
N ASN A 159 2.19 -23.05 0.66
CA ASN A 159 3.09 -23.30 1.78
C ASN A 159 3.81 -22.03 2.24
N TYR A 160 4.25 -21.19 1.30
CA TYR A 160 4.94 -19.94 1.60
C TYR A 160 4.05 -19.00 2.42
N ILE A 161 2.80 -18.77 2.02
CA ILE A 161 1.93 -17.77 2.65
C ILE A 161 1.56 -18.11 4.11
N LYS A 162 1.67 -19.37 4.54
CA LYS A 162 1.44 -19.79 5.94
C LYS A 162 2.30 -19.01 6.94
N ARG A 163 3.47 -18.52 6.50
CA ARG A 163 4.37 -17.68 7.28
C ARG A 163 3.74 -16.38 7.80
N PHE A 164 2.65 -15.92 7.18
CA PHE A 164 1.95 -14.69 7.57
C PHE A 164 0.83 -14.95 8.59
N ASN A 165 0.82 -16.11 9.25
CA ASN A 165 -0.09 -16.44 10.36
C ASN A 165 -1.57 -16.20 10.03
N GLY A 166 -1.98 -16.47 8.80
CA GLY A 166 -3.36 -16.30 8.33
C GLY A 166 -3.73 -14.87 7.93
N LYS A 167 -2.79 -13.92 7.87
CA LYS A 167 -3.04 -12.56 7.36
C LYS A 167 -3.14 -12.52 5.82
N VAL A 168 -2.52 -13.49 5.15
CA VAL A 168 -2.50 -13.61 3.68
C VAL A 168 -3.27 -14.86 3.28
N HIS A 169 -4.18 -14.72 2.31
CA HIS A 169 -5.00 -15.81 1.78
C HIS A 169 -4.95 -15.84 0.26
N ILE A 170 -5.12 -17.02 -0.32
CA ILE A 170 -5.19 -17.21 -1.77
C ILE A 170 -6.60 -17.70 -2.13
N TYR A 171 -7.18 -17.08 -3.15
CA TYR A 171 -8.38 -17.55 -3.81
C TYR A 171 -8.07 -17.87 -5.27
N ARG A 172 -8.31 -19.12 -5.68
CA ARG A 172 -8.01 -19.61 -7.02
C ARG A 172 -9.26 -19.65 -7.88
N LEU A 173 -9.24 -18.92 -8.97
CA LEU A 173 -10.28 -18.99 -9.99
C LEU A 173 -10.16 -20.30 -10.77
N LYS A 174 -11.31 -20.88 -11.12
CA LYS A 174 -11.39 -22.17 -11.83
C LYS A 174 -11.13 -22.06 -13.32
N GLU A 175 -11.16 -20.85 -13.85
CA GLU A 175 -10.94 -20.49 -15.23
C GLU A 175 -10.38 -19.07 -15.30
N ARG A 176 -9.77 -18.72 -16.44
CA ARG A 176 -9.20 -17.39 -16.66
C ARG A 176 -10.32 -16.37 -16.91
N ASN A 177 -10.52 -15.49 -15.95
CA ASN A 177 -11.56 -14.47 -15.96
C ASN A 177 -11.04 -13.10 -16.44
N GLY A 178 -9.73 -12.87 -16.40
CA GLY A 178 -9.15 -11.57 -16.70
C GLY A 178 -9.14 -10.62 -15.50
N LEU A 179 -8.33 -9.56 -15.59
CA LEU A 179 -8.12 -8.59 -14.51
C LEU A 179 -9.45 -8.00 -13.99
N ILE A 180 -10.36 -7.64 -14.90
CA ILE A 180 -11.60 -6.94 -14.55
C ILE A 180 -12.49 -7.81 -13.67
N ARG A 181 -12.79 -9.03 -14.14
CA ARG A 181 -13.62 -10.00 -13.42
C ARG A 181 -12.89 -10.54 -12.19
N ALA A 182 -11.57 -10.65 -12.21
CA ALA A 182 -10.78 -10.98 -11.02
C ALA A 182 -10.87 -9.89 -9.94
N LYS A 183 -10.85 -8.59 -10.30
CA LYS A 183 -11.12 -7.47 -9.37
C LYS A 183 -12.52 -7.56 -8.76
N LEU A 184 -13.53 -7.88 -9.56
CA LEU A 184 -14.89 -8.10 -9.07
C LEU A 184 -14.98 -9.25 -8.05
N ASN A 185 -14.34 -10.39 -8.35
CA ASN A 185 -14.28 -11.52 -7.42
C ASN A 185 -13.54 -11.14 -6.12
N GLY A 186 -12.40 -10.47 -6.23
CA GLY A 186 -11.64 -9.99 -5.08
C GLY A 186 -12.44 -9.03 -4.20
N ALA A 187 -13.17 -8.07 -4.78
CA ALA A 187 -14.05 -7.17 -4.02
C ALA A 187 -15.19 -7.90 -3.29
N LYS A 188 -15.77 -8.94 -3.90
CA LYS A 188 -16.84 -9.73 -3.28
C LYS A 188 -16.34 -10.58 -2.10
N LEU A 189 -15.10 -11.06 -2.18
CA LEU A 189 -14.47 -11.90 -1.16
C LEU A 189 -13.83 -11.10 -0.03
N ALA A 190 -13.45 -9.85 -0.29
CA ALA A 190 -12.83 -8.95 0.68
C ALA A 190 -13.70 -8.73 1.92
N ARG A 191 -13.09 -8.82 3.11
CA ARG A 191 -13.73 -8.69 4.42
C ARG A 191 -13.66 -7.28 5.00
N GLY A 192 -12.62 -6.51 4.65
CA GLY A 192 -12.40 -5.16 5.10
C GLY A 192 -13.42 -4.16 4.56
N GLU A 193 -13.70 -3.11 5.33
CA GLU A 193 -14.63 -2.03 4.95
C GLU A 193 -14.16 -1.27 3.71
N VAL A 194 -12.83 -1.16 3.55
CA VAL A 194 -12.18 -0.65 2.33
C VAL A 194 -11.55 -1.82 1.57
N VAL A 195 -11.69 -1.81 0.26
CA VAL A 195 -10.93 -2.66 -0.66
C VAL A 195 -9.85 -1.81 -1.33
N VAL A 196 -8.62 -2.31 -1.33
CA VAL A 196 -7.50 -1.72 -2.07
C VAL A 196 -7.00 -2.72 -3.09
N PHE A 197 -6.95 -2.33 -4.35
CA PHE A 197 -6.36 -3.14 -5.40
C PHE A 197 -4.92 -2.69 -5.64
N LEU A 198 -4.02 -3.66 -5.74
CA LEU A 198 -2.63 -3.47 -6.17
C LEU A 198 -2.31 -4.47 -7.28
N ASP A 199 -1.45 -4.06 -8.21
CA ASP A 199 -0.85 -4.98 -9.17
C ASP A 199 0.17 -5.88 -8.43
N SER A 200 0.41 -7.07 -8.97
CA SER A 200 1.27 -8.11 -8.38
C SER A 200 2.77 -7.84 -8.44
N HIS A 201 3.16 -6.65 -8.90
CA HIS A 201 4.55 -6.20 -9.01
C HIS A 201 4.71 -4.76 -8.48
N CYS A 202 3.98 -4.43 -7.41
CA CYS A 202 4.07 -3.16 -6.69
C CYS A 202 4.97 -3.27 -5.45
N GLU A 203 5.45 -2.14 -4.93
CA GLU A 203 6.01 -2.03 -3.58
C GLU A 203 5.38 -0.85 -2.85
N ALA A 204 4.58 -1.14 -1.81
CA ALA A 204 4.00 -0.11 -0.97
C ALA A 204 5.11 0.69 -0.27
N ASN A 205 5.00 2.02 -0.20
CA ASN A 205 5.93 2.86 0.56
C ASN A 205 5.37 3.16 1.97
N ILE A 206 6.17 3.79 2.82
CA ILE A 206 5.82 4.17 4.18
C ILE A 206 4.66 5.17 4.15
N GLY A 207 3.60 4.89 4.92
CA GLY A 207 2.46 5.80 5.07
C GLY A 207 1.57 5.89 3.83
N TRP A 208 1.56 4.85 3.00
CA TRP A 208 0.80 4.79 1.76
C TRP A 208 -0.72 4.68 1.97
N LEU A 209 -1.15 4.01 3.06
CA LEU A 209 -2.54 3.60 3.23
C LEU A 209 -3.38 4.63 3.98
N GLU A 210 -2.84 5.18 5.06
CA GLU A 210 -3.55 6.08 5.98
C GLU A 210 -4.19 7.29 5.28
N PRO A 211 -3.52 7.98 4.33
CA PRO A 211 -4.13 9.10 3.61
C PRO A 211 -5.33 8.67 2.76
N MET A 212 -5.27 7.49 2.13
CA MET A 212 -6.37 6.97 1.31
C MET A 212 -7.59 6.62 2.18
N LEU A 213 -7.34 6.00 3.34
CA LEU A 213 -8.41 5.63 4.27
C LEU A 213 -9.07 6.85 4.92
N GLU A 214 -8.29 7.87 5.31
CA GLU A 214 -8.88 9.11 5.84
C GLU A 214 -9.78 9.75 4.78
N ARG A 215 -9.35 9.76 3.51
CA ARG A 215 -10.17 10.31 2.43
C ARG A 215 -11.48 9.55 2.20
N ILE A 216 -11.44 8.22 2.24
CA ILE A 216 -12.64 7.37 2.07
C ILE A 216 -13.58 7.51 3.27
N LYS A 217 -13.02 7.63 4.48
CA LYS A 217 -13.80 7.89 5.69
C LYS A 217 -14.51 9.25 5.64
N GLU A 218 -13.85 10.30 5.16
CA GLU A 218 -14.48 11.61 4.96
C GLU A 218 -15.58 11.58 3.89
N LYS A 219 -15.39 10.79 2.84
CA LYS A 219 -16.35 10.65 1.74
C LYS A 219 -16.40 9.19 1.29
N ARG A 220 -17.39 8.44 1.78
CA ARG A 220 -17.58 7.01 1.47
C ARG A 220 -17.63 6.71 -0.04
N THR A 221 -18.11 7.68 -0.83
CA THR A 221 -18.22 7.59 -2.30
C THR A 221 -16.91 7.93 -3.03
N ALA A 222 -15.84 8.26 -2.32
CA ALA A 222 -14.54 8.51 -2.92
C ALA A 222 -13.88 7.18 -3.32
N ILE A 223 -13.59 7.05 -4.61
CA ILE A 223 -12.55 6.16 -5.14
C ILE A 223 -11.27 6.98 -5.19
N VAL A 224 -10.21 6.47 -4.56
CA VAL A 224 -8.92 7.14 -4.35
C VAL A 224 -7.82 6.33 -5.05
N CYS A 225 -6.85 7.01 -5.65
CA CYS A 225 -5.66 6.38 -6.23
C CYS A 225 -4.42 6.95 -5.54
N PRO A 226 -3.39 6.12 -5.29
CA PRO A 226 -2.12 6.63 -4.78
C PRO A 226 -1.37 7.39 -5.88
N SER A 227 -0.37 8.20 -5.49
CA SER A 227 0.71 8.56 -6.41
C SER A 227 1.48 7.29 -6.78
N ILE A 228 1.73 7.09 -8.07
CA ILE A 228 2.40 5.90 -8.59
C ILE A 228 3.83 6.28 -8.96
N ASP A 229 4.78 5.75 -8.21
CA ASP A 229 6.21 5.89 -8.48
C ASP A 229 6.69 4.80 -9.45
N ASN A 230 7.88 4.98 -10.02
CA ASN A 230 8.44 4.07 -11.00
C ASN A 230 9.43 3.07 -10.37
N ILE A 231 9.24 1.79 -10.64
CA ILE A 231 10.27 0.76 -10.44
C ILE A 231 10.78 0.38 -11.85
N ASN A 232 12.05 0.66 -12.11
CA ASN A 232 12.64 0.42 -13.43
C ASN A 232 12.67 -1.08 -13.74
N ALA A 233 12.08 -1.50 -14.85
CA ALA A 233 11.93 -2.90 -15.22
C ALA A 233 13.28 -3.62 -15.47
N GLU A 234 14.34 -2.90 -15.84
CA GLU A 234 15.65 -3.49 -16.18
C GLU A 234 16.57 -3.63 -14.96
N THR A 235 16.53 -2.65 -14.07
CA THR A 235 17.48 -2.50 -12.94
C THR A 235 16.82 -2.62 -11.57
N MET A 236 15.49 -2.67 -11.51
CA MET A 236 14.67 -2.66 -10.30
C MET A 236 14.88 -1.43 -9.40
N ALA A 237 15.50 -0.37 -9.95
CA ALA A 237 15.70 0.90 -9.27
C ALA A 237 14.35 1.59 -9.00
N TYR A 238 14.14 2.05 -7.78
CA TYR A 238 12.95 2.81 -7.40
C TYR A 238 13.21 4.31 -7.59
N THR A 239 12.34 4.98 -8.32
CA THR A 239 12.41 6.43 -8.58
C THR A 239 11.06 7.06 -8.26
N SER A 240 11.07 8.08 -7.39
CA SER A 240 9.85 8.80 -7.07
C SER A 240 9.41 9.72 -8.20
N GLY A 241 8.10 9.80 -8.40
CA GLY A 241 7.46 10.83 -9.24
C GLY A 241 7.50 12.23 -8.61
N GLY A 242 7.91 12.35 -7.33
CA GLY A 242 7.97 13.62 -6.61
C GLY A 242 6.60 14.18 -6.24
N GLU A 243 6.46 15.50 -6.26
CA GLU A 243 5.16 16.15 -6.07
C GLU A 243 4.24 15.83 -7.24
N ILE A 244 2.98 15.49 -6.94
CA ILE A 244 1.99 15.17 -7.98
C ILE A 244 1.74 16.42 -8.81
N ASN A 245 2.09 16.35 -10.09
CA ASN A 245 1.96 17.45 -11.04
C ASN A 245 0.99 17.15 -12.19
N SER A 246 0.41 15.94 -12.23
CA SER A 246 -0.46 15.45 -13.28
C SER A 246 -1.76 14.84 -12.76
N ILE A 247 -2.77 14.83 -13.62
CA ILE A 247 -4.06 14.16 -13.45
C ILE A 247 -4.29 13.20 -14.60
N GLY A 248 -5.14 12.20 -14.36
CA GLY A 248 -5.57 11.26 -15.38
C GLY A 248 -6.64 11.88 -16.29
N THR A 249 -6.39 11.86 -17.59
CA THR A 249 -7.34 12.23 -18.64
C THR A 249 -7.38 11.13 -19.73
N PHE A 250 -8.05 11.39 -20.84
CA PHE A 250 -8.16 10.42 -21.92
C PHE A 250 -8.20 11.11 -23.29
N PHE A 251 -7.72 10.41 -24.33
CA PHE A 251 -7.97 10.78 -25.71
C PHE A 251 -9.39 10.41 -26.14
N TRP A 252 -9.93 11.04 -27.18
CA TRP A 252 -11.22 10.64 -27.77
C TRP A 252 -11.26 9.21 -28.29
N SER A 253 -10.10 8.61 -28.55
CA SER A 253 -9.93 7.17 -28.82
C SER A 253 -10.02 6.30 -27.55
N LEU A 254 -10.43 6.86 -26.41
CA LEU A 254 -10.56 6.21 -25.10
C LEU A 254 -9.26 5.57 -24.59
N HIS A 255 -8.12 6.21 -24.87
CA HIS A 255 -6.84 5.85 -24.28
C HIS A 255 -6.52 6.76 -23.09
N PHE A 256 -6.15 6.17 -21.96
CA PHE A 256 -5.70 6.91 -20.78
C PHE A 256 -4.43 7.72 -21.08
N ARG A 257 -4.29 8.90 -20.48
CA ARG A 257 -3.08 9.72 -20.52
C ARG A 257 -2.93 10.55 -19.25
N TRP A 258 -1.71 11.05 -19.01
CA TRP A 258 -1.43 12.01 -17.97
C TRP A 258 -1.38 13.42 -18.56
N ASP A 259 -2.13 14.35 -17.98
CA ASP A 259 -2.05 15.78 -18.30
C ASP A 259 -1.66 16.61 -17.07
N PRO A 260 -1.00 17.76 -17.23
CA PRO A 260 -0.69 18.65 -16.11
C PRO A 260 -1.94 19.07 -15.34
N ILE A 261 -1.83 19.20 -14.01
CA ILE A 261 -2.94 19.71 -13.18
C ILE A 261 -3.34 21.11 -13.67
N PRO A 262 -4.60 21.33 -14.10
CA PRO A 262 -5.08 22.64 -14.51
C PRO A 262 -5.01 23.66 -13.39
N GLU A 263 -4.73 24.92 -13.72
CA GLU A 263 -4.61 26.00 -12.74
C GLU A 263 -5.88 26.18 -11.88
N ARG A 264 -7.06 25.94 -12.47
CA ARG A 264 -8.34 25.97 -11.74
C ARG A 264 -8.40 24.97 -10.59
N ILE A 265 -7.74 23.81 -10.72
CA ILE A 265 -7.66 22.80 -9.66
C ILE A 265 -6.58 23.21 -8.65
N ARG A 266 -5.39 23.64 -9.13
CA ARG A 266 -4.30 24.08 -8.24
C ARG A 266 -4.75 25.15 -7.24
N LYS A 267 -5.53 26.14 -7.71
CA LYS A 267 -6.08 27.22 -6.87
C LYS A 267 -7.05 26.75 -5.77
N THR A 268 -7.59 25.53 -5.87
CA THR A 268 -8.48 24.96 -4.84
C THR A 268 -7.72 24.19 -3.75
N LEU A 269 -6.46 23.83 -4.01
CA LEU A 269 -5.63 23.09 -3.06
C LEU A 269 -5.10 24.06 -2.00
N LYS A 270 -5.22 23.68 -0.72
CA LYS A 270 -4.68 24.44 0.42
C LYS A 270 -3.29 23.94 0.81
N SER A 271 -2.98 22.69 0.45
CA SER A 271 -1.71 22.03 0.69
C SER A 271 -1.34 21.14 -0.49
N ALA A 272 -0.04 20.98 -0.75
CA ALA A 272 0.46 19.98 -1.69
C ALA A 272 0.14 18.52 -1.27
N ALA A 273 -0.26 18.30 -0.02
CA ALA A 273 -0.72 17.00 0.49
C ALA A 273 -2.23 16.79 0.33
N ASP A 274 -2.97 17.77 -0.22
CA ASP A 274 -4.41 17.63 -0.42
C ASP A 274 -4.72 16.66 -1.57
N PRO A 275 -5.79 15.85 -1.46
CA PRO A 275 -6.22 14.99 -2.57
C PRO A 275 -6.55 15.80 -3.82
N ILE A 276 -6.06 15.35 -4.98
CA ILE A 276 -6.28 16.04 -6.25
C ILE A 276 -7.47 15.39 -6.98
N PRO A 277 -8.53 16.16 -7.32
CA PRO A 277 -9.59 15.67 -8.19
C PRO A 277 -9.04 15.33 -9.58
N SER A 278 -9.22 14.08 -10.00
CA SER A 278 -8.80 13.59 -11.31
C SER A 278 -10.02 13.14 -12.13
N PRO A 279 -10.16 13.56 -13.40
CA PRO A 279 -11.25 13.11 -14.28
C PRO A 279 -11.27 11.60 -14.49
N THR A 280 -10.09 10.99 -14.61
CA THR A 280 -9.94 9.54 -14.79
C THR A 280 -8.80 8.99 -13.93
N MET A 281 -8.68 7.67 -13.85
CA MET A 281 -7.60 6.98 -13.14
C MET A 281 -6.86 6.01 -14.07
N ALA A 282 -5.60 5.70 -13.75
CA ALA A 282 -4.84 4.68 -14.48
C ALA A 282 -5.47 3.28 -14.33
N GLY A 283 -6.10 3.00 -13.17
CA GLY A 283 -6.97 1.82 -12.96
C GLY A 283 -6.32 0.62 -12.28
N GLY A 284 -4.99 0.46 -12.36
CA GLY A 284 -4.25 -0.62 -11.69
C GLY A 284 -4.44 -0.58 -10.18
N LEU A 285 -4.03 0.53 -9.56
CA LEU A 285 -4.06 0.75 -8.12
C LEU A 285 -5.21 1.67 -7.71
N LEU A 286 -6.10 1.21 -6.83
CA LEU A 286 -7.18 2.04 -6.29
C LEU A 286 -7.63 1.57 -4.90
N ALA A 287 -8.20 2.50 -4.14
CA ALA A 287 -8.85 2.25 -2.86
C ALA A 287 -10.30 2.77 -2.90
N ALA A 288 -11.24 1.98 -2.38
CA ALA A 288 -12.64 2.38 -2.29
C ALA A 288 -13.33 1.73 -1.09
N ASN A 289 -14.36 2.37 -0.53
CA ASN A 289 -15.28 1.67 0.36
C ASN A 289 -15.87 0.47 -0.39
N ARG A 290 -15.73 -0.73 0.17
CA ARG A 290 -16.06 -2.00 -0.50
C ARG A 290 -17.53 -2.04 -0.88
N GLU A 291 -18.40 -1.64 0.04
CA GLU A 291 -19.84 -1.63 -0.20
C GLU A 291 -20.20 -0.62 -1.30
N TYR A 292 -19.63 0.59 -1.27
CA TYR A 292 -19.83 1.56 -2.34
C TYR A 292 -19.34 1.05 -3.70
N PHE A 293 -18.15 0.43 -3.75
CA PHE A 293 -17.61 -0.14 -4.98
C PHE A 293 -18.58 -1.16 -5.59
N LEU A 294 -19.16 -2.03 -4.77
CA LEU A 294 -20.15 -3.03 -5.21
C LEU A 294 -21.53 -2.42 -5.54
N GLN A 295 -22.02 -1.45 -4.76
CA GLN A 295 -23.24 -0.66 -5.04
C GLN A 295 -23.14 0.07 -6.38
N VAL A 296 -21.92 0.53 -6.68
CA VAL A 296 -21.40 0.92 -7.97
C VAL A 296 -21.94 0.13 -9.16
N GLY A 297 -21.93 -1.19 -8.98
CA GLY A 297 -21.74 -2.18 -10.03
C GLY A 297 -20.30 -2.68 -10.15
N GLY A 298 -19.34 -2.19 -9.35
CA GLY A 298 -17.92 -2.57 -9.44
C GLY A 298 -17.32 -2.17 -10.77
N TYR A 299 -17.03 -3.12 -11.64
CA TYR A 299 -16.76 -2.97 -13.08
C TYR A 299 -17.84 -3.69 -13.88
N ASP A 300 -18.02 -3.32 -15.15
CA ASP A 300 -18.92 -4.03 -16.06
C ASP A 300 -18.44 -5.48 -16.30
N PRO A 301 -19.22 -6.51 -15.91
CA PRO A 301 -18.84 -7.91 -16.13
C PRO A 301 -18.81 -8.32 -17.61
N GLY A 302 -19.41 -7.53 -18.51
CA GLY A 302 -19.35 -7.70 -19.95
C GLY A 302 -17.99 -7.34 -20.56
N MET A 303 -17.15 -6.59 -19.85
CA MET A 303 -15.78 -6.34 -20.27
C MET A 303 -14.92 -7.60 -20.13
N ASP A 304 -14.00 -7.80 -21.07
CA ASP A 304 -13.16 -8.99 -21.14
C ASP A 304 -11.69 -8.66 -20.92
N ILE A 305 -10.99 -9.54 -20.20
CA ILE A 305 -9.55 -9.44 -19.88
C ILE A 305 -9.14 -8.14 -19.17
N TRP A 306 -8.88 -7.07 -19.94
CA TRP A 306 -8.34 -5.80 -19.48
C TRP A 306 -8.53 -4.72 -20.54
N GLY A 307 -8.72 -3.47 -20.11
CA GLY A 307 -8.76 -2.29 -20.97
C GLY A 307 -10.08 -1.54 -20.87
N GLY A 308 -10.00 -0.23 -20.69
CA GLY A 308 -11.16 0.67 -20.64
C GLY A 308 -11.95 0.64 -19.33
N GLU A 309 -11.73 -0.34 -18.45
CA GLU A 309 -12.40 -0.46 -17.16
C GLU A 309 -12.12 0.75 -16.27
N ASN A 310 -10.89 1.27 -16.35
CA ASN A 310 -10.42 2.42 -15.62
C ASN A 310 -11.15 3.71 -16.03
N LEU A 311 -11.50 3.85 -17.31
CA LEU A 311 -12.29 4.97 -17.83
C LEU A 311 -13.77 4.80 -17.51
N GLU A 312 -14.32 3.60 -17.69
CA GLU A 312 -15.74 3.30 -17.42
C GLU A 312 -16.12 3.64 -15.98
N ILE A 313 -15.37 3.14 -15.00
CA ILE A 313 -15.67 3.44 -13.58
C ILE A 313 -15.46 4.92 -13.25
N SER A 314 -14.53 5.60 -13.94
CA SER A 314 -14.31 7.04 -13.78
C SER A 314 -15.52 7.86 -14.25
N PHE A 315 -16.12 7.46 -15.38
CA PHE A 315 -17.32 8.10 -15.91
C PHE A 315 -18.56 7.79 -15.08
N ARG A 316 -18.74 6.53 -14.66
CA ARG A 316 -19.89 6.11 -13.84
C ARG A 316 -19.99 6.88 -12.52
N LYS A 317 -18.87 7.17 -11.87
CA LYS A 317 -18.83 7.97 -10.62
C LYS A 317 -19.26 9.43 -10.82
N SER A 318 -19.27 9.94 -12.04
CA SER A 318 -19.57 11.34 -12.35
C SER A 318 -21.08 11.63 -12.46
N PHE A 319 -21.92 10.60 -12.38
CA PHE A 319 -23.38 10.66 -12.30
C PHE A 319 -23.88 10.21 -10.91
#